data_AF-A0A3A8QQ70-F1
#
_entry.id   AF-A0A3A8QQ70-F1
#
_cell.length_a   1.000
_cell.length_b   1.000
_cell.length_c   1.000
_cell.angle_alpha   90.00
_cell.angle_beta   90.00
_cell.angle_gamma   90.00
#
_symmetry.space_group_name_H-M   'P 1'
#
loop_
_entity.id
_entity.type
_entity.pdbx_description
1 polymer ?
#
loop_
_entity_poly.entity_id
_entity_poly.type
_entity_poly.pdbx_seq_one_letter_code
_entity_poly.pdbx_strand_id
1 'polypeptide(L)'
;MHRSISVMPPISKRSCEPMSVSPGLAAARSRESPTTRSIWIRGHSMKHESVKQASIPELAAAFEKAAELHGQASIEGKHRAANAQYANLSAAGRELRTRGEDGRSALTQLLRSSNPRVRLWAASHALDFAPELAEAELEHLAQGPAGLVRLDAEMTLSEWRAHTRSD
;
A
#
# COMPACT_ATOMS: atom_id res chain seq x y z
N MET A 1 43.42 15.81 4.06
CA MET A 1 43.17 15.48 5.48
C MET A 1 43.39 16.73 6.31
N HIS A 2 42.33 17.45 6.69
CA HIS A 2 42.37 18.45 7.77
C HIS A 2 40.97 18.51 8.40
N ARG A 3 40.89 18.10 9.68
CA ARG A 3 39.69 18.19 10.52
C ARG A 3 39.64 19.59 11.14
N SER A 4 38.48 20.21 11.16
CA SER A 4 38.17 21.31 12.09
C SER A 4 36.87 20.99 12.81
N ILE A 5 37.02 20.76 14.11
CA ILE A 5 35.97 20.65 15.11
C ILE A 5 35.74 22.06 15.64
N SER A 6 34.50 22.53 15.68
CA SER A 6 34.14 23.70 16.48
C SER A 6 32.91 23.38 17.32
N VAL A 7 33.08 23.59 18.62
CA VAL A 7 32.17 23.30 19.73
C VAL A 7 31.27 24.52 20.01
N MET A 8 30.06 24.23 20.51
CA MET A 8 28.93 25.10 20.94
C MET A 8 29.28 26.23 21.94
N PRO A 9 28.31 27.14 22.21
CA PRO A 9 27.64 27.10 23.53
C PRO A 9 26.11 27.43 23.53
N PRO A 10 25.40 27.29 24.69
CA PRO A 10 23.94 27.18 24.82
C PRO A 10 23.25 28.37 25.51
N ILE A 11 21.95 28.57 25.27
CA ILE A 11 21.04 29.55 25.94
C ILE A 11 19.61 28.99 25.81
N SER A 12 18.64 29.00 26.73
CA SER A 12 18.48 29.32 28.15
C SER A 12 17.04 28.90 28.52
N LYS A 13 16.80 28.46 29.77
CA LYS A 13 15.48 28.10 30.30
C LYS A 13 14.71 29.34 30.77
N ARG A 14 13.40 29.43 30.51
CA ARG A 14 12.43 30.17 31.36
C ARG A 14 11.10 29.43 31.43
N SER A 15 10.68 29.16 32.66
CA SER A 15 9.32 28.80 33.06
C SER A 15 8.56 30.06 33.50
N CYS A 16 7.22 30.06 33.35
CA CYS A 16 6.18 30.52 34.31
C CYS A 16 4.86 30.90 33.60
N GLU A 17 3.86 30.00 33.68
CA GLU A 17 2.49 30.13 34.25
C GLU A 17 1.62 31.43 34.09
N PRO A 18 0.31 31.45 34.45
CA PRO A 18 -0.84 30.88 33.73
C PRO A 18 -1.99 31.91 33.57
N MET A 19 -2.97 31.72 32.65
CA MET A 19 -4.26 32.42 32.74
C MET A 19 -5.44 31.57 32.25
N SER A 20 -6.42 31.47 33.14
CA SER A 20 -7.73 30.84 33.01
C SER A 20 -8.73 31.82 32.40
N VAL A 21 -9.57 31.37 31.47
CA VAL A 21 -10.92 31.92 31.23
C VAL A 21 -11.85 30.80 30.75
N SER A 22 -12.95 30.57 31.48
CA SER A 22 -14.07 29.66 31.15
C SER A 22 -15.18 30.43 30.37
N PRO A 23 -16.44 29.95 30.30
CA PRO A 23 -17.01 29.08 29.27
C PRO A 23 -18.14 29.77 28.45
N GLY A 24 -18.59 29.15 27.34
CA GLY A 24 -20.00 29.24 26.95
C GLY A 24 -20.33 29.50 25.47
N LEU A 25 -21.23 28.63 24.98
CA LEU A 25 -22.36 28.92 24.10
C LEU A 25 -22.23 28.70 22.57
N ALA A 26 -22.63 27.48 22.21
CA ALA A 26 -23.67 27.14 21.24
C ALA A 26 -23.41 27.08 19.72
N ALA A 27 -24.06 26.04 19.17
CA ALA A 27 -24.55 25.88 17.80
C ALA A 27 -23.53 25.48 16.72
N ALA A 28 -23.41 24.18 16.51
CA ALA A 28 -23.97 23.56 15.31
C ALA A 28 -23.96 22.04 15.47
N ARG A 29 -25.16 21.43 15.50
CA ARG A 29 -25.31 20.00 15.21
C ARG A 29 -25.00 19.79 13.72
N SER A 30 -23.72 19.71 13.39
CA SER A 30 -23.30 19.13 12.12
C SER A 30 -23.60 17.65 12.21
N ARG A 31 -24.52 17.20 11.36
CA ARG A 31 -24.75 15.78 11.10
C ARG A 31 -23.45 15.27 10.48
N GLU A 32 -22.62 14.66 11.30
CA GLU A 32 -21.47 13.89 10.84
C GLU A 32 -22.04 12.71 10.03
N SER A 33 -21.97 12.82 8.71
CA SER A 33 -22.12 11.69 7.80
C SER A 33 -21.16 10.59 8.29
N PRO A 34 -21.60 9.33 8.37
CA PRO A 34 -20.75 8.27 8.91
C PRO A 34 -19.51 8.12 8.03
N THR A 35 -18.40 8.68 8.49
CA THR A 35 -17.06 8.44 7.96
C THR A 35 -16.83 6.94 7.92
N THR A 36 -16.66 6.43 6.70
CA THR A 36 -15.97 5.19 6.34
C THR A 36 -15.83 4.22 7.49
N ARG A 37 -16.88 3.41 7.70
CA ARG A 37 -16.91 2.38 8.73
C ARG A 37 -15.71 1.47 8.50
N SER A 38 -14.76 1.51 9.43
CA SER A 38 -13.52 0.74 9.46
C SER A 38 -13.81 -0.77 9.46
N ILE A 39 -14.04 -1.36 8.29
CA ILE A 39 -14.25 -2.81 8.14
C ILE A 39 -12.90 -3.56 8.09
N TRP A 40 -11.78 -2.85 7.90
CA TRP A 40 -10.58 -3.44 7.30
C TRP A 40 -9.31 -3.50 8.18
N ILE A 41 -9.41 -3.43 9.52
CA ILE A 41 -8.22 -3.22 10.38
C ILE A 41 -7.73 -4.45 11.16
N ARG A 42 -8.47 -5.56 11.25
CA ARG A 42 -8.04 -6.71 12.07
C ARG A 42 -7.91 -8.00 11.28
N GLY A 43 -6.69 -8.31 10.81
CA GLY A 43 -6.09 -9.66 10.71
C GLY A 43 -6.89 -10.85 10.16
N HIS A 44 -8.09 -10.66 9.64
CA HIS A 44 -8.98 -11.69 9.14
C HIS A 44 -9.05 -11.58 7.62
N SER A 45 -9.08 -12.74 6.97
CA SER A 45 -9.31 -12.85 5.53
C SER A 45 -10.64 -12.18 5.17
N MET A 46 -10.66 -11.40 4.08
CA MET A 46 -11.87 -10.76 3.59
C MET A 46 -12.92 -11.81 3.24
N LYS A 47 -14.18 -11.59 3.66
CA LYS A 47 -15.28 -12.46 3.25
C LYS A 47 -15.54 -12.24 1.77
N HIS A 48 -15.72 -13.33 1.03
CA HIS A 48 -15.97 -13.27 -0.42
C HIS A 48 -17.15 -12.37 -0.78
N GLU A 49 -18.23 -12.38 0.00
CA GLU A 49 -19.40 -11.53 -0.23
C GLU A 49 -19.09 -10.04 -0.06
N SER A 50 -18.26 -9.67 0.93
CA SER A 50 -17.87 -8.27 1.12
C SER A 50 -16.99 -7.74 -0.01
N VAL A 51 -16.19 -8.60 -0.65
CA VAL A 51 -15.36 -8.20 -1.80
C VAL A 51 -16.24 -7.87 -3.01
N LYS A 52 -17.30 -8.66 -3.27
CA LYS A 52 -18.22 -8.43 -4.39
C LYS A 52 -19.07 -7.18 -4.24
N GLN A 53 -19.42 -6.82 -3.01
CA GLN A 53 -20.27 -5.64 -2.75
C GLN A 53 -19.47 -4.33 -2.68
N ALA A 54 -18.15 -4.42 -2.53
CA ALA A 54 -17.30 -3.24 -2.45
C ALA A 54 -17.25 -2.47 -3.78
N SER A 55 -17.12 -1.14 -3.65
CA SER A 55 -16.85 -0.25 -4.77
C SER A 55 -15.40 -0.35 -5.25
N ILE A 56 -15.13 0.11 -6.46
CA ILE A 56 -13.76 0.11 -7.04
C ILE A 56 -12.76 0.86 -6.14
N PRO A 57 -13.05 2.07 -5.60
CA PRO A 57 -12.14 2.75 -4.70
C PRO A 57 -11.86 1.98 -3.40
N GLU A 58 -12.87 1.30 -2.85
CA GLU A 58 -12.71 0.48 -1.64
C GLU A 58 -11.84 -0.75 -1.91
N LEU A 59 -12.02 -1.40 -3.06
CA LEU A 59 -11.19 -2.53 -3.48
C LEU A 59 -9.74 -2.09 -3.71
N ALA A 60 -9.51 -0.94 -4.34
CA ALA A 60 -8.17 -0.39 -4.55
C ALA A 60 -7.48 -0.06 -3.22
N ALA A 61 -8.20 0.57 -2.28
CA ALA A 61 -7.69 0.85 -0.93
C ALA A 61 -7.39 -0.44 -0.14
N ALA A 62 -8.26 -1.46 -0.25
CA ALA A 62 -8.04 -2.76 0.38
C ALA A 62 -6.82 -3.48 -0.20
N PHE A 63 -6.63 -3.41 -1.53
CA PHE A 63 -5.46 -3.95 -2.20
C PHE A 63 -4.18 -3.27 -1.71
N GLU A 64 -4.13 -1.93 -1.74
CA GLU A 64 -2.98 -1.16 -1.29
C GLU A 64 -2.62 -1.48 0.15
N LYS A 65 -3.61 -1.50 1.04
CA LYS A 65 -3.37 -1.80 2.46
C LYS A 65 -2.88 -3.23 2.69
N ALA A 66 -3.47 -4.20 2.00
CA ALA A 66 -3.06 -5.59 2.11
C ALA A 66 -1.65 -5.82 1.56
N ALA A 67 -1.28 -5.17 0.45
CA ALA A 67 0.07 -5.23 -0.12
C ALA A 67 1.13 -4.64 0.83
N GLU A 68 0.85 -3.50 1.46
CA GLU A 68 1.71 -2.90 2.49
C GLU A 68 1.89 -3.86 3.67
N LEU A 69 0.79 -4.35 4.25
CA LEU A 69 0.83 -5.24 5.42
C LEU A 69 1.48 -6.59 5.10
N HIS A 70 1.28 -7.12 3.89
CA HIS A 70 1.99 -8.29 3.40
C HIS A 70 3.50 -8.06 3.42
N GLY A 71 3.95 -6.95 2.81
CA GLY A 71 5.36 -6.58 2.76
C GLY A 71 6.01 -6.51 4.15
N GLN A 72 5.32 -5.87 5.10
CA GLN A 72 5.79 -5.77 6.48
C GLN A 72 5.86 -7.14 7.16
N ALA A 73 4.80 -7.95 7.05
CA ALA A 73 4.75 -9.28 7.65
C ALA A 73 5.83 -10.22 7.06
N SER A 74 6.15 -10.12 5.77
CA SER A 74 7.22 -10.89 5.14
C SER A 74 8.59 -10.53 5.70
N ILE A 75 8.87 -9.24 5.88
CA ILE A 75 10.15 -8.77 6.46
C ILE A 75 10.29 -9.25 7.92
N GLU A 76 9.19 -9.23 8.67
CA GLU A 76 9.17 -9.66 10.08
C GLU A 76 9.11 -11.18 10.27
N GLY A 77 9.05 -11.98 9.19
CA GLY A 77 8.93 -13.44 9.27
C GLY A 77 7.57 -13.93 9.80
N LYS A 78 6.53 -13.07 9.78
CA LYS A 78 5.18 -13.38 10.26
C LYS A 78 4.35 -14.08 9.17
N HIS A 79 4.76 -15.28 8.76
CA HIS A 79 4.20 -15.99 7.61
C HIS A 79 2.68 -16.15 7.62
N ARG A 80 2.06 -16.42 8.77
CA ARG A 80 0.58 -16.51 8.86
C ARG A 80 -0.10 -15.19 8.52
N ALA A 81 0.46 -14.09 9.01
CA ALA A 81 -0.04 -12.75 8.71
C ALA A 81 0.20 -12.40 7.24
N ALA A 82 1.39 -12.70 6.71
CA ALA A 82 1.71 -12.47 5.30
C ALA A 82 0.72 -13.23 4.39
N ASN A 83 0.49 -14.52 4.64
CA ASN A 83 -0.44 -15.33 3.86
C ASN A 83 -1.89 -14.82 3.93
N ALA A 84 -2.32 -14.34 5.09
CA ALA A 84 -3.65 -13.73 5.23
C ALA A 84 -3.77 -12.45 4.38
N GLN A 85 -2.73 -11.61 4.35
CA GLN A 85 -2.73 -10.41 3.53
C GLN A 85 -2.58 -10.70 2.03
N TYR A 86 -1.85 -11.75 1.68
CA TYR A 86 -1.81 -12.26 0.30
C TYR A 86 -3.21 -12.66 -0.17
N ALA A 87 -3.95 -13.44 0.63
CA ALA A 87 -5.32 -13.80 0.29
C ALA A 87 -6.22 -12.56 0.08
N ASN A 88 -6.05 -11.52 0.91
CA ASN A 88 -6.78 -10.27 0.78
C ASN A 88 -6.42 -9.50 -0.50
N LEU A 89 -5.12 -9.25 -0.76
CA LEU A 89 -4.71 -8.51 -1.95
C LEU A 89 -5.08 -9.26 -3.22
N SER A 90 -4.94 -10.59 -3.25
CA SER A 90 -5.32 -11.40 -4.41
C SER A 90 -6.82 -11.36 -4.67
N ALA A 91 -7.65 -11.40 -3.62
CA ALA A 91 -9.10 -11.29 -3.75
C ALA A 91 -9.53 -9.91 -4.28
N ALA A 92 -8.98 -8.82 -3.72
CA ALA A 92 -9.24 -7.46 -4.18
C ALA A 92 -8.79 -7.25 -5.63
N GLY A 93 -7.56 -7.66 -5.96
CA GLY A 93 -7.00 -7.50 -7.31
C GLY A 93 -7.74 -8.35 -8.35
N ARG A 94 -8.18 -9.56 -7.99
CA ARG A 94 -9.03 -10.37 -8.88
C ARG A 94 -10.36 -9.68 -9.13
N GLU A 95 -11.03 -9.20 -8.09
CA GLU A 95 -12.31 -8.52 -8.23
C GLU A 95 -12.19 -7.22 -9.04
N LEU A 96 -11.14 -6.41 -8.83
CA LEU A 96 -10.89 -5.23 -9.66
C LEU A 96 -10.84 -5.60 -11.16
N ARG A 97 -10.18 -6.70 -11.52
CA ARG A 97 -10.14 -7.15 -12.92
C ARG A 97 -11.49 -7.58 -13.48
N THR A 98 -12.43 -8.05 -12.64
CA THR A 98 -13.78 -8.43 -13.09
C THR A 98 -14.67 -7.20 -13.35
N ARG A 99 -14.30 -6.01 -12.84
CA ARG A 99 -15.03 -4.74 -13.03
C ARG A 99 -14.74 -4.05 -14.37
N GLY A 100 -14.06 -4.72 -15.30
CA GLY A 100 -13.77 -4.17 -16.62
C GLY A 100 -12.73 -3.05 -16.57
N GLU A 101 -12.90 -2.06 -17.46
CA GLU A 101 -11.89 -1.02 -17.67
C GLU A 101 -11.67 -0.14 -16.44
N ASP A 102 -12.73 0.24 -15.73
CA ASP A 102 -12.60 1.08 -14.52
C ASP A 102 -11.77 0.38 -13.43
N GLY A 103 -11.93 -0.93 -13.27
CA GLY A 103 -11.16 -1.70 -12.29
C GLY A 103 -9.71 -1.95 -12.72
N ARG A 104 -9.46 -2.14 -14.03
CA ARG A 104 -8.09 -2.20 -14.59
C ARG A 104 -7.38 -0.86 -14.48
N SER A 105 -8.09 0.24 -14.72
CA SER A 105 -7.60 1.60 -14.53
C SER A 105 -7.22 1.85 -13.06
N ALA A 106 -8.07 1.42 -12.10
CA ALA A 106 -7.73 1.50 -10.69
C ALA A 106 -6.46 0.69 -10.33
N LEU A 107 -6.29 -0.53 -10.87
CA LEU A 107 -5.07 -1.31 -10.67
C LEU A 107 -3.82 -0.64 -11.25
N THR A 108 -3.91 -0.08 -12.46
CA THR A 108 -2.77 0.60 -13.09
C THR A 108 -2.41 1.91 -12.39
N GLN A 109 -3.38 2.61 -11.79
CA GLN A 109 -3.09 3.77 -10.93
C GLN A 109 -2.22 3.41 -9.72
N LEU A 110 -2.38 2.20 -9.16
CA LEU A 110 -1.57 1.73 -8.02
C LEU A 110 -0.08 1.53 -8.36
N LEU A 111 0.29 1.44 -9.65
CA LEU A 111 1.70 1.44 -10.09
C LEU A 111 2.42 2.75 -9.73
N ARG A 112 1.67 3.81 -9.42
CA ARG A 112 2.20 5.11 -8.99
C ARG A 112 2.23 5.28 -7.46
N SER A 113 1.89 4.25 -6.69
CA SER A 113 1.94 4.30 -5.22
C SER A 113 3.36 4.61 -4.75
N SER A 114 3.52 5.36 -3.67
CA SER A 114 4.84 5.61 -3.07
C SER A 114 5.45 4.36 -2.43
N ASN A 115 4.64 3.31 -2.21
CA ASN A 115 5.10 2.07 -1.60
C ASN A 115 5.52 1.05 -2.66
N PRO A 116 6.81 0.64 -2.70
CA PRO A 116 7.30 -0.31 -3.70
C PRO A 116 6.65 -1.69 -3.62
N ARG A 117 6.13 -2.10 -2.45
CA ARG A 117 5.36 -3.35 -2.31
C ARG A 117 4.01 -3.29 -2.99
N VAL A 118 3.37 -2.12 -2.97
CA VAL A 118 2.09 -1.90 -3.65
C VAL A 118 2.32 -1.92 -5.16
N ARG A 119 3.34 -1.21 -5.63
CA ARG A 119 3.75 -1.19 -7.05
C ARG A 119 4.05 -2.59 -7.57
N LEU A 120 4.85 -3.38 -6.83
CA LEU A 120 5.18 -4.76 -7.15
C LEU A 120 3.93 -5.61 -7.39
N TRP A 121 3.03 -5.68 -6.41
CA TRP A 121 1.82 -6.49 -6.52
C TRP A 121 0.87 -5.97 -7.60
N ALA A 122 0.72 -4.65 -7.74
CA ALA A 122 -0.09 -4.06 -8.79
C ALA A 122 0.45 -4.44 -10.18
N ALA A 123 1.77 -4.38 -10.38
CA ALA A 123 2.43 -4.76 -11.63
C ALA A 123 2.23 -6.25 -11.93
N SER A 124 2.46 -7.15 -10.96
CA SER A 124 2.21 -8.58 -11.11
C SER A 124 0.76 -8.89 -11.54
N HIS A 125 -0.22 -8.17 -10.99
CA HIS A 125 -1.64 -8.32 -11.36
C HIS A 125 -2.02 -7.67 -12.69
N ALA A 126 -1.20 -6.74 -13.20
CA ALA A 126 -1.43 -6.01 -14.43
C ALA A 126 -0.82 -6.68 -15.67
N LEU A 127 0.09 -7.65 -15.51
CA LEU A 127 0.75 -8.36 -16.61
C LEU A 127 -0.23 -8.89 -17.67
N ASP A 128 -1.36 -9.47 -17.24
CA ASP A 128 -2.35 -10.08 -18.15
C ASP A 128 -3.05 -9.08 -19.10
N PHE A 129 -3.13 -7.79 -18.74
CA PHE A 129 -3.94 -6.81 -19.48
C PHE A 129 -3.22 -5.52 -19.85
N ALA A 130 -2.09 -5.23 -19.21
CA ALA A 130 -1.24 -4.08 -19.48
C ALA A 130 0.25 -4.48 -19.34
N PRO A 131 0.72 -5.47 -20.13
CA PRO A 131 2.06 -6.05 -19.98
C PRO A 131 3.17 -5.01 -20.11
N GLU A 132 3.07 -4.08 -21.06
CA GLU A 132 4.09 -3.04 -21.27
C GLU A 132 4.30 -2.18 -20.02
N LEU A 133 3.21 -1.72 -19.39
CA LEU A 133 3.28 -0.92 -18.17
C LEU A 133 3.76 -1.74 -16.97
N ALA A 134 3.26 -2.98 -16.85
CA ALA A 134 3.61 -3.88 -15.77
C ALA A 134 5.07 -4.32 -15.82
N GLU A 135 5.57 -4.71 -16.98
CA GLU A 135 6.97 -5.12 -17.18
C GLU A 135 7.92 -3.96 -16.91
N ALA A 136 7.65 -2.76 -17.44
CA ALA A 136 8.47 -1.59 -17.20
C ALA A 136 8.58 -1.26 -15.69
N GLU A 137 7.47 -1.40 -14.97
CA GLU A 137 7.44 -1.20 -13.53
C GLU A 137 8.23 -2.28 -12.76
N LEU A 138 8.05 -3.56 -13.12
CA LEU A 138 8.82 -4.65 -12.51
C LEU A 138 10.32 -4.53 -12.80
N GLU A 139 10.71 -4.11 -14.01
CA GLU A 139 12.10 -3.87 -14.38
C GLU A 139 12.72 -2.75 -13.55
N HIS A 140 11.97 -1.66 -13.34
CA HIS A 140 12.38 -0.58 -12.48
C HIS A 140 12.58 -1.05 -11.02
N LEU A 141 11.66 -1.87 -10.49
CA LEU A 141 11.78 -2.44 -9.15
C LEU A 141 12.95 -3.42 -9.02
N ALA A 142 13.23 -4.20 -10.07
CA ALA A 142 14.36 -5.12 -10.14
C ALA A 142 15.73 -4.40 -10.14
N GLN A 143 15.78 -3.16 -10.61
CA GLN A 143 16.98 -2.31 -10.55
C GLN A 143 17.12 -1.56 -9.21
N GLY A 144 16.16 -1.71 -8.30
CA GLY A 144 16.15 -1.04 -7.01
C GLY A 144 17.16 -1.59 -5.98
N PRO A 145 17.12 -1.07 -4.75
CA PRO A 145 17.95 -1.57 -3.66
C PRO A 145 17.77 -3.07 -3.42
N ALA A 146 18.84 -3.73 -2.97
CA ALA A 146 18.78 -5.15 -2.61
C ALA A 146 17.72 -5.38 -1.52
N GLY A 147 16.89 -6.41 -1.71
CA GLY A 147 15.83 -6.77 -0.78
C GLY A 147 14.75 -7.59 -1.47
N LEU A 148 13.72 -7.94 -0.70
CA LEU A 148 12.64 -8.78 -1.18
C LEU A 148 11.88 -8.18 -2.37
N VAL A 149 11.66 -6.85 -2.41
CA VAL A 149 10.98 -6.21 -3.56
C VAL A 149 11.70 -6.51 -4.87
N ARG A 150 13.02 -6.29 -4.88
CA ARG A 150 13.86 -6.53 -6.06
C ARG A 150 13.84 -8.01 -6.45
N LEU A 151 14.03 -8.90 -5.48
CA LEU A 151 14.03 -10.34 -5.72
C LEU A 151 12.69 -10.82 -6.31
N ASP A 152 11.58 -10.38 -5.72
CA ASP A 152 10.23 -10.74 -6.17
C ASP A 152 9.97 -10.21 -7.60
N ALA A 153 10.45 -9.00 -7.92
CA ALA A 153 10.32 -8.41 -9.25
C ALA A 153 11.14 -9.18 -10.31
N GLU A 154 12.40 -9.51 -10.00
CA GLU A 154 13.27 -10.33 -10.88
C GLU A 154 12.63 -11.69 -11.16
N MET A 155 12.09 -12.35 -10.13
CA MET A 155 11.43 -13.65 -10.25
C MET A 155 10.16 -13.56 -11.09
N THR A 156 9.30 -12.57 -10.82
CA THR A 156 8.05 -12.36 -11.56
C THR A 156 8.32 -12.15 -13.05
N LEU A 157 9.30 -11.31 -13.41
CA LEU A 157 9.69 -11.09 -14.81
C LEU A 157 10.23 -12.35 -15.47
N SER A 158 11.05 -13.11 -14.74
CA SER A 158 11.61 -14.37 -15.25
C SER A 158 10.50 -15.37 -15.59
N GLU A 159 9.55 -15.57 -14.68
CA GLU A 159 8.43 -16.49 -14.87
C GLU A 159 7.50 -16.03 -16.00
N TRP A 160 7.13 -14.75 -16.02
CA TRP A 160 6.30 -14.16 -17.06
C TRP A 160 6.91 -14.37 -18.44
N ARG A 161 8.20 -14.06 -18.60
CA ARG A 161 8.93 -14.20 -19.88
C ARG A 161 9.22 -15.62 -20.28
N ALA A 162 9.25 -16.57 -19.33
CA ALA A 162 9.36 -17.98 -19.67
C ALA A 162 8.06 -18.48 -20.31
N HIS A 163 6.92 -18.00 -19.82
CA HIS A 163 5.61 -18.35 -20.36
C HIS A 163 5.33 -17.69 -21.72
N THR A 164 5.54 -16.37 -21.85
CA THR A 164 5.18 -15.61 -23.06
C THR A 164 6.11 -15.85 -24.26
N ARG A 165 7.31 -16.39 -24.07
CA ARG A 165 8.25 -16.72 -25.17
C ARG A 165 8.14 -18.18 -25.66
N SER A 166 7.19 -18.94 -25.13
CA SER A 166 6.98 -20.36 -25.49
C SER A 166 5.89 -20.58 -26.55
N ASP A 167 5.24 -19.50 -27.03
CA ASP A 167 4.28 -19.48 -28.14
C ASP A 167 4.90 -18.86 -29.41
#